data_AF-A0A941L0R8-F1
#
_entry.id   AF-A0A941L0R8-F1
#
_cell.length_a   1.000
_cell.length_b   1.000
_cell.length_c   1.000
_cell.angle_alpha   90.00
_cell.angle_beta   90.00
_cell.angle_gamma   90.00
#
_symmetry.space_group_name_H-M   'P 1'
#
loop_
_entity.id
_entity.type
_entity.pdbx_description
1 polymer ?
#
loop_
_entity_poly.entity_id
_entity_poly.type
_entity_poly.pdbx_seq_one_letter_code
_entity_poly.pdbx_strand_id
1 'polypeptide(L)'
;MNSQHRPLDFDHLAKLAQTKPQVLERYLRLKINQIINDSRPENKIQLRRLQFRIDAIRYRAKTPLAACIKISQMMHDELWCLKEVLNRSKDSANPADSANASVITDNRTRSVAKVIPLSRATKFKA
;
A
#
# COMPACT_ATOMS: atom_id res chain seq x y z
N MET A 1 -19.24 -4.60 12.73
CA MET A 1 -19.79 -3.95 11.52
C MET A 1 -19.48 -4.85 10.34
N ASN A 2 -20.45 -5.69 9.95
CA ASN A 2 -20.27 -6.65 8.86
C ASN A 2 -20.46 -5.92 7.54
N SER A 3 -19.38 -5.36 7.02
CA SER A 3 -19.35 -4.76 5.69
C SER A 3 -19.46 -5.89 4.67
N GLN A 4 -20.70 -6.23 4.29
CA GLN A 4 -20.99 -7.06 3.12
C GLN A 4 -20.44 -6.33 1.89
N HIS A 5 -19.17 -6.57 1.57
CA HIS A 5 -18.55 -6.06 0.35
C HIS A 5 -19.13 -6.86 -0.81
N ARG A 6 -20.29 -6.41 -1.31
CA ARG A 6 -20.88 -6.97 -2.53
C ARG A 6 -19.82 -6.86 -3.63
N PRO A 7 -19.37 -8.00 -4.20
CA PRO A 7 -18.38 -7.97 -5.26
C PRO A 7 -18.94 -7.12 -6.42
N LEU A 8 -18.10 -6.28 -7.01
CA LEU A 8 -18.49 -5.53 -8.18
C LEU A 8 -18.82 -6.52 -9.30
N ASP A 9 -19.94 -6.28 -9.99
CA ASP A 9 -20.37 -7.13 -11.11
C ASP A 9 -19.35 -7.05 -12.26
N PHE A 10 -18.66 -8.17 -12.51
CA PHE A 10 -17.57 -8.26 -13.47
C PHE A 10 -18.08 -8.03 -14.90
N ASP A 11 -19.23 -8.61 -15.25
CA ASP A 11 -19.77 -8.55 -16.62
C ASP A 11 -20.12 -7.12 -17.00
N HIS A 12 -20.71 -6.36 -16.06
CA HIS A 12 -20.99 -4.95 -16.25
C HIS A 12 -19.71 -4.12 -16.43
N LEU A 13 -18.66 -4.38 -15.63
CA LEU A 13 -17.38 -3.67 -15.76
C LEU A 13 -16.66 -4.01 -17.06
N ALA A 14 -16.69 -5.27 -17.49
CA ALA A 14 -16.09 -5.73 -18.73
C ALA A 14 -16.75 -5.06 -19.94
N LYS A 15 -18.09 -4.98 -19.95
CA LYS A 15 -18.85 -4.26 -20.99
C LYS A 15 -18.50 -2.77 -21.02
N LEU A 16 -18.33 -2.15 -19.85
CA LEU A 16 -17.96 -0.73 -19.76
C LEU A 16 -16.52 -0.48 -20.21
N ALA A 17 -15.60 -1.41 -19.97
CA ALA A 17 -14.21 -1.34 -20.45
C ALA A 17 -14.12 -1.33 -21.98
N GLN A 18 -14.93 -2.15 -22.65
CA GLN A 18 -14.95 -2.24 -24.11
C GLN A 18 -15.63 -1.04 -24.78
N THR A 19 -16.71 -0.53 -24.17
CA THR A 19 -17.53 0.53 -24.78
C THR A 19 -17.06 1.94 -24.43
N LYS A 20 -16.72 2.19 -23.16
CA LYS A 20 -16.46 3.54 -22.61
C LYS A 20 -15.41 3.49 -21.47
N PRO A 21 -14.10 3.37 -21.80
CA PRO A 21 -13.05 3.21 -20.79
C PRO A 21 -12.94 4.40 -19.82
N GLN A 22 -13.25 5.61 -20.27
CA GLN A 22 -13.22 6.82 -19.43
C GLN A 22 -14.30 6.80 -18.33
N VAL A 23 -15.48 6.25 -18.65
CA VAL A 23 -16.60 6.13 -17.70
C VAL A 23 -16.27 5.10 -16.64
N LEU A 24 -15.63 4.00 -17.04
CA LEU A 24 -15.13 2.97 -16.11
C LEU A 24 -14.14 3.57 -15.09
N GLU A 25 -13.13 4.31 -15.55
CA GLU A 25 -12.15 4.94 -14.66
C GLU A 25 -12.81 5.88 -13.65
N ARG A 26 -13.78 6.69 -14.08
CA ARG A 26 -14.52 7.59 -13.19
C ARG A 26 -15.34 6.81 -12.15
N TYR A 27 -16.00 5.74 -12.57
CA TYR A 27 -16.77 4.87 -11.68
C TYR A 27 -15.89 4.20 -10.63
N LEU A 28 -14.75 3.63 -11.05
CA LEU A 28 -13.79 2.98 -10.15
C LEU A 28 -13.21 3.97 -9.13
N ARG A 29 -12.80 5.17 -9.57
CA ARG A 29 -12.34 6.22 -8.65
C ARG A 29 -13.40 6.62 -7.64
N LEU A 30 -14.65 6.75 -8.06
CA LEU A 30 -15.75 7.08 -7.15
C LEU A 30 -15.93 5.98 -6.09
N LYS A 31 -15.89 4.71 -6.49
CA LYS A 31 -15.99 3.56 -5.57
C LYS A 31 -14.84 3.50 -4.57
N ILE A 32 -13.61 3.71 -5.03
CA ILE A 32 -12.42 3.76 -4.17
C ILE A 32 -12.57 4.88 -3.13
N ASN A 33 -12.98 6.08 -3.55
CA ASN A 33 -13.16 7.20 -2.62
C ASN A 33 -14.27 6.94 -1.59
N GLN A 34 -15.36 6.26 -1.98
CA GLN A 34 -16.39 5.83 -1.03
C GLN A 34 -15.80 4.90 0.04
N ILE A 35 -15.08 3.85 -0.38
CA ILE A 35 -14.44 2.91 0.56
C ILE A 35 -13.47 3.61 1.52
N ILE A 36 -12.66 4.54 1.02
CA ILE A 36 -11.74 5.31 1.86
C ILE A 36 -12.51 6.20 2.84
N ASN A 37 -13.59 6.85 2.40
CA ASN A 37 -14.37 7.75 3.25
C ASN A 37 -15.15 6.99 4.35
N ASP A 38 -15.63 5.79 4.05
CA ASP A 38 -16.36 4.92 4.98
C ASP A 38 -15.44 4.26 6.02
N SER A 39 -14.13 4.22 5.77
CA SER A 39 -13.16 3.66 6.70
C SER A 39 -12.95 4.50 7.97
N ARG A 40 -12.44 3.87 9.04
CA ARG A 40 -12.07 4.55 10.29
C ARG A 40 -11.03 5.66 10.05
N PRO A 41 -11.07 6.79 10.78
CA PRO A 41 -10.19 7.93 10.55
C PRO A 41 -8.71 7.58 10.66
N GLU A 42 -8.34 6.67 11.57
CA GLU A 42 -6.98 6.13 11.74
C GLU A 42 -6.44 5.49 10.44
N ASN A 43 -7.30 4.79 9.70
CA ASN A 43 -6.93 4.02 8.52
C ASN A 43 -7.01 4.85 7.22
N LYS A 44 -7.75 5.96 7.22
CA LYS A 44 -7.91 6.82 6.03
C LYS A 44 -6.58 7.27 5.45
N ILE A 45 -5.63 7.66 6.30
CA ILE A 45 -4.31 8.13 5.87
C ILE A 45 -3.54 6.99 5.19
N GLN A 46 -3.54 5.79 5.79
CA GLN A 46 -2.86 4.63 5.23
C GLN A 46 -3.46 4.20 3.90
N LEU A 47 -4.79 4.16 3.79
CA LEU A 47 -5.49 3.83 2.55
C LEU A 47 -5.21 4.83 1.42
N ARG A 48 -5.12 6.13 1.73
CA ARG A 48 -4.73 7.14 0.73
C ARG A 48 -3.29 6.97 0.26
N ARG A 49 -2.37 6.61 1.16
CA ARG A 49 -0.97 6.29 0.79
C ARG A 49 -0.91 5.05 -0.11
N LEU A 50 -1.69 4.02 0.21
CA LEU A 50 -1.79 2.82 -0.61
C LEU A 50 -2.35 3.12 -2.00
N GLN A 51 -3.43 3.92 -2.08
CA GLN A 51 -4.00 4.37 -3.34
C GLN A 51 -2.97 5.09 -4.20
N PHE A 52 -2.21 6.03 -3.61
CA PHE A 52 -1.14 6.73 -4.33
C PHE A 52 -0.07 5.78 -4.87
N ARG A 53 0.33 4.76 -4.08
CA ARG A 53 1.28 3.74 -4.53
C ARG A 53 0.74 2.94 -5.71
N ILE A 54 -0.53 2.52 -5.65
CA ILE A 54 -1.20 1.80 -6.74
C ILE A 54 -1.24 2.66 -8.01
N ASP A 55 -1.64 3.92 -7.89
CA ASP A 55 -1.70 4.85 -9.02
C ASP A 55 -0.32 5.07 -9.65
N ALA A 56 0.73 5.17 -8.84
CA ALA A 56 2.10 5.25 -9.33
C ALA A 56 2.56 3.97 -10.07
N ILE A 57 2.17 2.78 -9.60
CA ILE A 57 2.45 1.52 -10.30
C ILE A 57 1.75 1.50 -11.65
N ARG A 58 0.47 1.88 -11.70
CA ARG A 58 -0.32 1.95 -12.93
C ARG A 58 0.30 2.94 -13.93
N TYR A 59 0.72 4.13 -13.46
CA TYR A 59 1.32 5.16 -14.30
C TYR A 59 2.70 4.75 -14.86
N ARG A 60 3.53 4.06 -14.06
CA ARG A 60 4.89 3.66 -14.47
C ARG A 60 4.94 2.37 -15.27
N ALA A 61 3.88 1.56 -15.27
CA ALA A 61 3.85 0.30 -16.00
C ALA A 61 3.71 0.54 -17.50
N LYS A 62 4.50 -0.21 -18.30
CA LYS A 62 4.44 -0.13 -19.77
C LYS A 62 3.16 -0.73 -20.34
N THR A 63 2.55 -1.69 -19.64
CA THR A 63 1.32 -2.37 -20.07
C THR A 63 0.38 -2.57 -18.87
N PRO A 64 -0.94 -2.63 -19.10
CA PRO A 64 -1.91 -2.85 -18.03
C PRO A 64 -1.72 -4.20 -17.32
N LEU A 65 -1.29 -5.24 -18.06
CA LEU A 65 -0.98 -6.54 -17.47
C LEU A 65 0.25 -6.48 -16.54
N ALA A 66 1.29 -5.72 -16.92
CA ALA A 66 2.45 -5.52 -16.05
C ALA A 66 2.08 -4.76 -14.77
N ALA A 67 1.14 -3.81 -14.84
CA ALA A 67 0.59 -3.16 -13.64
C ALA A 67 -0.15 -4.17 -12.76
N CYS A 68 -0.98 -5.03 -13.35
CA CYS A 68 -1.73 -6.06 -12.64
C CYS A 68 -0.80 -7.00 -11.85
N ILE A 69 0.25 -7.52 -12.49
CA ILE A 69 1.23 -8.40 -11.86
C ILE A 69 1.95 -7.69 -10.69
N LYS A 70 2.33 -6.43 -10.84
CA LYS A 70 2.98 -5.66 -9.76
C LYS A 70 2.04 -5.41 -8.59
N ILE A 71 0.78 -5.10 -8.86
CA ILE A 71 -0.22 -4.89 -7.82
C ILE A 71 -0.50 -6.21 -7.09
N SER A 72 -0.60 -7.33 -7.82
CA SER A 72 -0.80 -8.64 -7.18
C SER A 72 0.40 -9.04 -6.31
N GLN A 73 1.63 -8.79 -6.75
CA GLN A 73 2.83 -8.99 -5.92
C GLN A 73 2.76 -8.17 -4.62
N MET A 74 2.47 -6.87 -4.72
CA MET A 74 2.32 -6.02 -3.54
C MET A 74 1.25 -6.55 -2.56
N MET A 75 0.13 -7.09 -3.06
CA MET A 75 -0.89 -7.70 -2.20
C MET A 75 -0.37 -8.96 -1.49
N HIS A 76 0.42 -9.79 -2.19
CA HIS A 76 1.00 -10.99 -1.59
C HIS A 76 2.07 -10.64 -0.54
N ASP A 77 2.88 -9.61 -0.77
CA ASP A 77 3.89 -9.14 0.17
C ASP A 77 3.25 -8.71 1.50
N GLU A 78 2.16 -7.94 1.44
CA GLU A 78 1.42 -7.51 2.64
C GLU A 78 0.77 -8.69 3.36
N LEU A 79 0.26 -9.69 2.62
CA LEU A 79 -0.26 -10.93 3.21
C LEU A 79 0.84 -11.72 3.91
N TRP A 80 2.02 -11.82 3.29
CA TRP A 80 3.18 -12.48 3.88
C TRP A 80 3.61 -11.76 5.16
N CYS A 81 3.69 -10.43 5.14
CA CYS A 81 3.98 -9.62 6.33
C CYS A 81 2.97 -9.89 7.46
N LEU A 82 1.68 -9.92 7.14
CA LEU A 82 0.63 -10.25 8.11
C LEU A 82 0.81 -11.66 8.69
N LYS A 83 1.10 -12.66 7.83
CA LYS A 83 1.35 -14.03 8.25
C LYS A 83 2.52 -14.12 9.24
N GLU A 84 3.63 -13.44 8.95
CA GLU A 84 4.81 -13.41 9.83
C GLU A 84 4.49 -12.80 11.19
N VAL A 85 3.76 -11.67 11.23
CA VAL A 85 3.34 -11.03 12.48
C VAL A 85 2.43 -11.95 13.30
N LEU A 86 1.48 -12.62 12.65
CA LEU A 86 0.58 -13.56 13.32
C LEU A 86 1.32 -14.79 13.87
N ASN A 87 2.25 -15.35 13.11
CA ASN A 87 3.05 -16.50 13.56
C ASN A 87 3.94 -16.13 14.75
N ARG A 88 4.64 -14.98 14.69
CA ARG A 88 5.46 -14.49 15.79
C ARG A 88 4.66 -14.31 17.08
N SER A 89 3.41 -13.84 16.99
CA SER A 89 2.54 -13.70 18.16
C SER A 89 2.15 -15.05 18.80
N LYS A 90 2.08 -16.12 18.00
CA LYS A 90 1.81 -17.48 18.48
C LYS A 90 3.04 -18.07 19.18
N ASP A 91 4.23 -17.84 18.62
CA ASP A 91 5.47 -18.36 19.19
C ASP A 91 5.78 -17.70 20.56
N SER A 92 5.45 -16.41 20.73
CA SER A 92 5.58 -15.73 22.04
C SER A 92 4.61 -16.21 23.12
N ALA A 93 3.61 -17.04 22.79
CA ALA A 93 2.67 -17.61 23.75
C ALA A 93 3.16 -18.94 24.35
N ASN A 94 4.27 -19.50 23.88
CA ASN A 94 4.95 -20.63 24.52
C ASN A 94 6.02 -20.12 25.51
N PRO A 95 5.83 -20.27 26.84
CA PRO A 95 6.73 -19.72 27.85
C PRO A 95 8.10 -20.44 27.97
N ALA A 96 8.43 -21.38 27.06
CA ALA A 96 9.62 -22.21 27.16
C ALA A 96 10.93 -21.52 26.70
N ASP A 97 10.85 -20.41 25.96
CA ASP A 97 12.05 -19.77 25.35
C ASP A 97 12.49 -18.47 26.02
N SER A 98 11.90 -18.12 27.18
CA SER A 98 12.23 -16.89 27.92
C SER A 98 13.64 -16.87 28.54
N ALA A 99 14.44 -17.93 28.40
CA ALA A 99 15.82 -17.98 28.92
C ALA A 99 16.88 -17.43 27.94
N ASN A 100 16.57 -17.30 26.65
CA ASN A 100 17.57 -16.96 25.62
C ASN A 100 17.16 -15.81 24.68
N ALA A 101 16.22 -14.95 25.09
CA ALA A 101 16.00 -13.70 24.38
C ALA A 101 17.12 -12.70 24.73
N SER A 102 18.33 -12.95 24.24
CA SER A 102 19.27 -11.86 23.99
C SER A 102 18.55 -10.93 23.02
N VAL A 103 18.05 -9.85 23.60
CA VAL A 103 17.46 -8.70 22.93
C VAL A 103 18.31 -8.41 21.70
N ILE A 104 17.81 -8.76 20.51
CA ILE A 104 18.33 -8.23 19.25
C ILE A 104 17.85 -6.78 19.24
N THR A 105 18.51 -5.94 20.03
CA THR A 105 18.59 -4.51 19.75
C THR A 105 19.30 -4.45 18.40
N ASP A 106 18.55 -4.03 17.38
CA ASP A 106 19.10 -3.60 16.09
C ASP A 106 20.03 -2.41 16.37
N ASN A 107 21.26 -2.72 16.76
CA ASN A 107 22.37 -1.79 16.97
C ASN A 107 22.99 -1.41 15.63
N ARG A 108 22.19 -1.25 14.57
CA ARG A 108 22.58 -0.36 13.48
C ARG A 108 22.69 1.02 14.10
N THR A 109 23.92 1.36 14.47
CA THR A 109 24.35 2.74 14.67
C THR A 109 23.66 3.57 13.59
N ARG A 110 22.66 4.36 14.01
CA ARG A 110 22.08 5.41 13.18
C ARG A 110 23.22 6.39 12.97
N SER A 111 24.08 6.09 12.01
CA SER A 111 25.02 7.06 11.48
C SER A 111 24.13 8.19 10.98
N VAL A 112 24.12 9.28 11.74
CA VAL A 112 23.35 10.48 11.45
C VAL A 112 23.83 10.90 10.07
N ALA A 113 23.00 10.66 9.05
CA ALA A 113 23.35 11.00 7.69
C ALA A 113 23.72 12.49 7.67
N LYS A 114 24.91 12.80 7.15
CA LYS A 114 25.39 14.18 7.08
C LYS A 114 24.43 14.97 6.19
N VAL A 115 23.62 15.83 6.81
CA VAL A 115 22.72 16.74 6.12
C VAL A 115 23.57 17.61 5.20
N ILE A 116 23.49 17.39 3.90
CA ILE A 116 24.10 18.27 2.91
C ILE A 116 23.17 19.48 2.78
N PRO A 117 23.57 20.68 3.21
CA PRO A 117 22.75 21.86 3.05
C PRO A 117 22.56 22.13 1.56
N LEU A 118 21.31 22.13 1.10
CA LEU A 118 20.95 22.65 -0.21
C LEU A 118 21.06 24.17 -0.16
N SER A 119 22.28 24.68 -0.38
CA SER A 119 22.50 26.12 -0.60
C SER A 119 21.81 26.52 -1.90
N ARG A 120 20.78 27.35 -1.78
CA ARG A 120 20.15 28.01 -2.93
C ARG A 120 21.10 29.12 -3.36
N ALA A 121 21.98 28.83 -4.31
CA ALA A 121 22.80 29.86 -4.95
C ALA A 121 21.87 30.80 -5.74
N THR A 122 21.41 31.86 -5.07
CA THR A 122 20.79 33.01 -5.74
C THR A 122 21.88 33.79 -6.44
N LYS A 123 22.06 33.54 -7.74
CA LYS A 123 22.40 34.57 -8.74
C LYS A 123 21.81 34.17 -10.09
N PHE A 124 20.47 34.24 -10.18
CA PHE A 124 19.83 34.41 -11.49
C PHE A 124 19.99 35.90 -11.82
N LYS A 125 20.94 36.21 -12.70
CA LYS A 125 21.12 37.56 -13.23
C LYS A 125 20.15 37.71 -14.40
N ALA A 126 19.29 38.73 -14.32
CA ALA A 126 18.41 39.15 -15.39
C ALA A 126 19.19 39.59 -16.63
#